data_AF-A0A7S4PRV8-F1
#
_entry.id   AF-A0A7S4PRV8-F1
#
_cell.length_a   1.000
_cell.length_b   1.000
_cell.length_c   1.000
_cell.angle_alpha   90.00
_cell.angle_beta   90.00
_cell.angle_gamma   90.00
#
_symmetry.space_group_name_H-M   'P 1'
#
loop_
_entity.id
_entity.type
_entity.pdbx_description
1 polymer ?
#
loop_
_entity_poly.entity_id
_entity_poly.type
_entity_poly.pdbx_seq_one_letter_code
_entity_poly.pdbx_strand_id
1 'polypeptide(L)'
;AGAGQCVACSSAPCPVGQYRGRCTADSDGVCKACTAPPANARHLTAGSPYNVDSCQWECLPGYFRNGGVCSRCSTGSCATGQYRGKCSADGDATCRPCTTAPQGASYTSAGQPYDVDACSWACGPGFYRSGGSCSACTTSPCPVGQYRTRCTGTSDGQCTACTTKPATARYTTPGTPFDQDACQWECAPGYFRDGGSCRACSTGSCPVGQYRTVCAGVQDSVCAPCTGAPAGGVF
;
A
#
# COMPACT_ATOMS: atom_id res chain seq x y z
N ALA A 1 75.29 13.06 -52.43
CA ALA A 1 74.17 12.09 -52.34
C ALA A 1 73.85 11.89 -50.87
N GLY A 2 72.79 12.53 -50.37
CA GLY A 2 72.39 12.39 -48.97
C GLY A 2 71.79 11.02 -48.75
N ALA A 3 72.27 10.29 -47.74
CA ALA A 3 71.70 9.03 -47.32
C ALA A 3 70.26 9.28 -46.84
N GLY A 4 69.27 8.68 -47.52
CA GLY A 4 67.90 8.66 -47.02
C GLY A 4 67.87 7.88 -45.70
N GLN A 5 67.54 8.56 -44.61
CA GLN A 5 67.38 7.90 -43.31
C GLN A 5 66.06 7.15 -43.28
N CYS A 6 66.09 5.85 -42.99
CA CYS A 6 64.89 5.09 -42.69
C CYS A 6 64.32 5.56 -41.35
N VAL A 7 63.07 6.04 -41.36
CA VAL A 7 62.34 6.42 -40.14
C VAL A 7 61.31 5.34 -39.85
N ALA A 8 61.14 4.98 -38.57
CA ALA A 8 60.12 4.04 -38.16
C ALA A 8 58.71 4.60 -38.44
N CYS A 9 57.77 3.73 -38.79
CA CYS A 9 56.38 4.13 -39.01
C CYS A 9 55.80 4.77 -37.75
N SER A 10 54.98 5.80 -37.93
CA SER A 10 54.41 6.54 -36.81
C SER A 10 53.49 5.66 -35.98
N SER A 11 53.78 5.61 -34.68
CA SER A 11 52.95 5.00 -33.64
C SER A 11 51.98 5.97 -33.01
N ALA A 12 51.86 7.19 -33.54
CA ALA A 12 50.91 8.14 -33.02
C ALA A 12 49.47 7.58 -33.13
N PRO A 13 48.67 7.64 -32.07
CA PRO A 13 47.30 7.15 -32.10
C PRO A 13 46.46 7.98 -33.08
N CYS A 14 45.60 7.30 -33.84
CA CYS A 14 44.58 7.99 -34.63
C CYS A 14 43.43 8.48 -33.72
N PRO A 15 42.62 9.47 -34.16
CA PRO A 15 41.40 9.85 -33.47
C PRO A 15 40.40 8.69 -33.35
N VAL A 16 39.48 8.78 -32.39
CA VAL A 16 38.37 7.82 -32.23
C VAL A 16 37.58 7.70 -33.54
N GLY A 17 37.22 6.47 -33.93
CA GLY A 17 36.56 6.19 -35.21
C GLY A 17 37.50 6.14 -36.41
N GLN A 18 38.82 6.18 -36.20
CA GLN A 18 39.82 5.98 -37.25
C GLN A 18 40.84 4.90 -36.84
N TYR A 19 41.46 4.26 -37.84
CA TYR A 19 42.56 3.31 -37.66
C TYR A 19 43.73 3.68 -38.57
N ARG A 20 44.96 3.38 -38.15
CA ARG A 20 46.14 3.71 -38.94
C ARG A 20 46.33 2.68 -40.06
N GLY A 21 46.33 3.15 -41.31
CA GLY A 21 46.62 2.33 -42.48
C GLY A 21 48.08 1.84 -42.48
N ARG A 22 48.37 0.88 -43.36
CA ARG A 22 49.72 0.36 -43.56
C ARG A 22 50.68 1.47 -44.01
N CYS A 23 51.83 1.61 -43.34
CA CYS A 23 52.96 2.38 -43.85
C CYS A 23 53.68 1.60 -44.97
N THR A 24 54.32 2.31 -45.89
CA THR A 24 55.10 1.74 -46.99
C THR A 24 56.56 2.15 -46.88
N ALA A 25 57.41 1.69 -47.81
CA ALA A 25 58.82 2.12 -47.86
C ALA A 25 58.97 3.63 -48.13
N ASP A 26 57.97 4.25 -48.76
CA ASP A 26 58.04 5.63 -49.25
C ASP A 26 57.08 6.58 -48.53
N SER A 27 56.21 6.07 -47.64
CA SER A 27 55.20 6.88 -46.95
C SER A 27 54.81 6.31 -45.59
N ASP A 28 54.58 7.18 -44.62
CA ASP A 28 54.01 6.78 -43.33
C ASP A 28 52.54 6.34 -43.46
N GLY A 29 52.04 5.60 -42.48
CA GLY A 29 50.65 5.12 -42.46
C GLY A 29 49.68 6.25 -42.12
N VAL A 30 48.68 6.50 -42.95
CA VAL A 30 47.66 7.54 -42.71
C VAL A 30 46.46 7.01 -41.94
N CYS A 31 45.81 7.85 -41.13
CA CYS A 31 44.57 7.47 -40.45
C CYS A 31 43.42 7.37 -41.46
N LYS A 32 42.70 6.25 -41.42
CA LYS A 32 41.52 5.93 -42.25
C LYS A 32 40.30 5.79 -41.35
N ALA A 33 39.12 6.17 -41.84
CA ALA A 33 37.88 5.97 -41.11
C ALA A 33 37.60 4.48 -40.90
N CYS A 34 37.17 4.12 -39.69
CA CYS A 34 36.61 2.81 -39.41
C CYS A 34 35.25 2.64 -40.10
N THR A 35 34.81 1.40 -40.26
CA THR A 35 33.47 1.07 -40.73
C THR A 35 32.45 1.73 -39.81
N ALA A 36 31.46 2.40 -40.41
CA ALA A 36 30.43 3.10 -39.66
C ALA A 36 29.74 2.13 -38.68
N PRO A 37 29.53 2.54 -37.41
CA PRO A 37 28.82 1.71 -36.46
C PRO A 37 27.33 1.67 -36.86
N PRO A 38 26.54 0.72 -36.32
CA PRO A 38 25.11 0.67 -36.63
C PRO A 38 24.39 1.98 -36.23
N ALA A 39 23.18 2.18 -36.74
CA ALA A 39 22.36 3.32 -36.34
C ALA A 39 22.21 3.39 -34.80
N ASN A 40 22.22 4.61 -34.25
CA ASN A 40 22.17 4.89 -32.81
C ASN A 40 23.39 4.36 -32.01
N ALA A 41 24.56 4.27 -32.66
CA ALA A 41 25.83 3.96 -32.01
C ALA A 41 26.90 5.04 -32.26
N ARG A 42 27.94 5.04 -31.44
CA ARG A 42 29.14 5.88 -31.62
C ARG A 42 30.41 5.07 -31.39
N HIS A 43 31.50 5.45 -32.06
CA HIS A 43 32.81 4.87 -31.79
C HIS A 43 33.34 5.31 -30.41
N LEU A 44 33.98 4.37 -29.72
CA LEU A 44 34.61 4.56 -28.41
C LEU A 44 36.13 4.68 -28.52
N THR A 45 36.72 3.93 -29.45
CA THR A 45 38.18 3.83 -29.60
C THR A 45 38.61 4.11 -31.04
N ALA A 46 39.90 4.41 -31.20
CA ALA A 46 40.59 4.25 -32.48
C ALA A 46 40.87 2.76 -32.72
N GLY A 47 41.00 2.36 -33.98
CA GLY A 47 41.36 0.99 -34.34
C GLY A 47 42.83 0.69 -34.04
N SER A 48 43.07 -0.47 -33.42
CA SER A 48 44.39 -1.02 -33.10
C SER A 48 44.33 -2.56 -33.12
N PRO A 49 45.33 -3.28 -33.67
CA PRO A 49 46.61 -2.80 -34.19
C PRO A 49 46.53 -2.21 -35.61
N TYR A 50 47.67 -1.77 -36.17
CA TYR A 50 47.78 -1.20 -37.52
C TYR A 50 47.05 -2.01 -38.59
N ASN A 51 46.45 -1.28 -39.54
CA ASN A 51 45.79 -1.82 -40.71
C ASN A 51 44.62 -2.78 -40.40
N VAL A 52 44.02 -2.66 -39.21
CA VAL A 52 42.83 -3.39 -38.80
C VAL A 52 41.73 -2.40 -38.44
N ASP A 53 40.57 -2.58 -39.05
CA ASP A 53 39.35 -1.89 -38.67
C ASP A 53 38.77 -2.51 -37.39
N SER A 54 39.31 -2.09 -36.25
CA SER A 54 38.98 -2.62 -34.92
C SER A 54 38.47 -1.53 -33.97
N CYS A 55 37.88 -0.45 -34.50
CA CYS A 55 37.23 0.56 -33.67
C CYS A 55 36.09 -0.06 -32.85
N GLN A 56 36.17 0.03 -31.53
CA GLN A 56 35.06 -0.35 -30.67
C GLN A 56 33.96 0.71 -30.75
N TRP A 57 32.72 0.30 -30.52
CA TRP A 57 31.56 1.18 -30.51
C TRP A 57 30.61 0.81 -29.38
N GLU A 58 29.79 1.76 -28.97
CA GLU A 58 28.68 1.57 -28.01
C GLU A 58 27.40 2.20 -28.54
N CYS A 59 26.28 1.76 -27.99
CA CYS A 59 24.99 2.38 -28.25
C CYS A 59 24.89 3.75 -27.56
N LEU A 60 24.16 4.67 -28.19
CA LEU A 60 23.85 5.98 -27.60
C LEU A 60 22.93 5.82 -26.37
N PRO A 61 22.90 6.81 -25.44
CA PRO A 61 21.99 6.78 -24.31
C PRO A 61 20.53 6.55 -24.73
N GLY A 62 19.85 5.64 -24.02
CA GLY A 62 18.49 5.20 -24.39
C GLY A 62 18.43 4.07 -25.41
N TYR A 63 19.58 3.49 -25.77
CA TYR A 63 19.69 2.28 -26.60
C TYR A 63 20.59 1.23 -25.95
N PHE A 64 20.33 -0.03 -26.26
CA PHE A 64 21.11 -1.18 -25.81
C PHE A 64 21.53 -2.06 -27.00
N ARG A 65 22.62 -2.81 -26.83
CA ARG A 65 23.15 -3.72 -27.84
C ARG A 65 22.26 -4.95 -27.94
N ASN A 66 21.66 -5.16 -29.11
CA ASN A 66 20.89 -6.35 -29.43
C ASN A 66 21.50 -7.01 -30.66
N GLY A 67 22.45 -7.91 -30.45
CA GLY A 67 23.30 -8.43 -31.51
C GLY A 67 24.16 -7.33 -32.14
N GLY A 68 24.07 -7.17 -33.47
CA GLY A 68 24.84 -6.19 -34.23
C GLY A 68 24.21 -4.79 -34.33
N VAL A 69 23.09 -4.53 -33.65
CA VAL A 69 22.34 -3.27 -33.75
C VAL A 69 22.04 -2.66 -32.37
N CYS A 70 21.82 -1.36 -32.34
CA CYS A 70 21.36 -0.65 -31.15
C CYS A 70 19.84 -0.53 -31.16
N SER A 71 19.19 -1.25 -30.25
CA SER A 71 17.74 -1.22 -30.05
C SER A 71 17.36 -0.20 -28.97
N ARG A 72 16.26 0.52 -29.15
CA ARG A 72 15.80 1.51 -28.17
C ARG A 72 15.36 0.80 -26.89
N CYS A 73 15.70 1.37 -25.73
CA CYS A 73 15.26 0.85 -24.45
C CYS A 73 13.73 0.92 -24.33
N SER A 74 13.14 -0.15 -23.79
CA SER A 74 11.72 -0.22 -23.50
C SER A 74 11.32 0.82 -22.45
N THR A 75 10.25 1.58 -22.74
CA THR A 75 9.70 2.60 -21.82
C THR A 75 8.27 2.27 -21.36
N GLY A 76 7.73 1.11 -21.74
CA GLY A 76 6.37 0.69 -21.36
C GLY A 76 6.23 0.50 -19.85
N SER A 77 5.04 0.73 -19.31
CA SER A 77 4.75 0.47 -17.89
C SER A 77 4.90 -1.02 -17.55
N CYS A 78 5.28 -1.31 -16.31
CA CYS A 78 5.26 -2.67 -15.75
C CYS A 78 3.89 -2.98 -15.13
N ALA A 79 3.71 -4.23 -14.68
CA ALA A 79 2.54 -4.60 -13.89
C ALA A 79 2.55 -3.93 -12.51
N THR A 80 1.39 -3.89 -11.85
CA THR A 80 1.27 -3.42 -10.46
C THR A 80 2.23 -4.18 -9.54
N GLY A 81 2.93 -3.45 -8.66
CA GLY A 81 3.95 -4.01 -7.78
C GLY A 81 5.31 -4.24 -8.43
N GLN A 82 5.49 -3.77 -9.67
CA GLN A 82 6.79 -3.76 -10.35
C GLN A 82 7.15 -2.36 -10.85
N TYR A 83 8.44 -2.10 -10.97
CA TYR A 83 8.98 -0.91 -11.62
C TYR A 83 9.96 -1.33 -12.72
N ARG A 84 10.10 -0.49 -13.76
CA ARG A 84 11.06 -0.76 -14.83
C ARG A 84 12.44 -0.27 -14.41
N GLY A 85 13.44 -1.15 -14.41
CA GLY A 85 14.82 -0.78 -14.13
C GLY A 85 15.45 0.06 -15.24
N LYS A 86 16.72 0.45 -15.06
CA LYS A 86 17.52 1.07 -16.13
C LYS A 86 17.86 0.04 -17.19
N CYS A 87 17.83 0.46 -18.46
CA CYS A 87 18.54 -0.28 -19.49
C CYS A 87 20.05 -0.07 -19.35
N SER A 88 20.84 -1.02 -19.80
CA SER A 88 22.29 -0.93 -19.87
C SER A 88 22.74 -0.92 -21.32
N ALA A 89 24.05 -0.72 -21.55
CA ALA A 89 24.63 -0.83 -22.90
C ALA A 89 24.42 -2.22 -23.51
N ASP A 90 24.23 -3.25 -22.69
CA ASP A 90 24.22 -4.66 -23.09
C ASP A 90 22.84 -5.33 -22.95
N GLY A 91 21.83 -4.62 -22.44
CA GLY A 91 20.52 -5.21 -22.21
C GLY A 91 19.40 -4.21 -22.00
N ASP A 92 18.19 -4.61 -22.39
CA ASP A 92 16.99 -3.80 -22.21
C ASP A 92 16.61 -3.66 -20.73
N ALA A 93 15.80 -2.64 -20.45
CA ALA A 93 15.21 -2.40 -19.16
C ALA A 93 14.19 -3.49 -18.80
N THR A 94 14.40 -4.19 -17.69
CA THR A 94 13.48 -5.24 -17.20
C THR A 94 12.59 -4.74 -16.06
N CYS A 95 11.41 -5.35 -15.93
CA CYS A 95 10.54 -5.10 -14.78
C CYS A 95 11.08 -5.84 -13.55
N ARG A 96 11.16 -5.12 -12.42
CA ARG A 96 11.65 -5.60 -11.13
C ARG A 96 10.56 -5.41 -10.08
N PRO A 97 10.47 -6.29 -9.07
CA PRO A 97 9.50 -6.12 -7.99
C PRO A 97 9.83 -4.88 -7.17
N CYS A 98 8.79 -4.15 -6.76
CA CYS A 98 8.91 -3.07 -5.80
C CYS A 98 9.14 -3.62 -4.38
N THR A 99 9.86 -2.87 -3.55
CA THR A 99 10.27 -3.27 -2.19
C THR A 99 9.82 -2.31 -1.08
N THR A 100 9.10 -1.26 -1.44
CA THR A 100 8.71 -0.14 -0.56
C THR A 100 7.42 -0.32 0.25
N ALA A 101 6.59 -1.33 -0.06
CA ALA A 101 5.37 -1.58 0.69
C ALA A 101 5.67 -2.20 2.08
N PRO A 102 5.13 -1.64 3.18
CA PRO A 102 5.26 -2.22 4.51
C PRO A 102 4.39 -3.48 4.68
N GLN A 103 4.59 -4.21 5.77
CA GLN A 103 3.73 -5.33 6.14
C GLN A 103 2.27 -4.89 6.27
N GLY A 104 1.33 -5.70 5.76
CA GLY A 104 -0.10 -5.38 5.76
C GLY A 104 -0.52 -4.44 4.62
N ALA A 105 0.39 -4.04 3.74
CA ALA A 105 0.09 -3.28 2.53
C ALA A 105 0.07 -4.15 1.26
N SER A 106 -0.49 -3.59 0.19
CA SER A 106 -0.45 -4.14 -1.15
C SER A 106 -0.18 -3.03 -2.15
N TYR A 107 0.61 -3.32 -3.18
CA TYR A 107 0.87 -2.36 -4.25
C TYR A 107 -0.40 -2.11 -5.07
N THR A 108 -0.64 -0.84 -5.39
CA THR A 108 -1.79 -0.36 -6.15
C THR A 108 -1.40 0.19 -7.52
N SER A 109 -0.10 0.42 -7.76
CA SER A 109 0.41 0.86 -9.05
C SER A 109 1.74 0.18 -9.40
N ALA A 110 2.15 0.36 -10.66
CA ALA A 110 3.53 0.17 -11.07
C ALA A 110 4.39 1.38 -10.63
N GLY A 111 5.69 1.17 -10.47
CA GLY A 111 6.61 2.25 -10.10
C GLY A 111 6.81 3.24 -11.26
N GLN A 112 6.63 4.53 -10.97
CA GLN A 112 6.85 5.66 -11.88
C GLN A 112 7.51 6.82 -11.13
N PRO A 113 8.45 7.58 -11.72
CA PRO A 113 8.97 7.45 -13.09
C PRO A 113 9.77 6.15 -13.32
N TYR A 114 10.15 5.90 -14.57
CA TYR A 114 11.04 4.78 -14.92
C TYR A 114 12.29 4.82 -14.02
N ASP A 115 12.89 3.65 -13.75
CA ASP A 115 14.08 3.45 -12.91
C ASP A 115 13.99 3.69 -11.40
N VAL A 116 12.82 4.02 -10.87
CA VAL A 116 12.61 4.25 -9.44
C VAL A 116 11.64 3.23 -8.84
N ASP A 117 12.00 2.66 -7.69
CA ASP A 117 11.10 1.86 -6.85
C ASP A 117 10.06 2.79 -6.18
N ALA A 118 9.12 3.26 -6.98
CA ALA A 118 8.11 4.25 -6.61
C ALA A 118 6.68 3.69 -6.77
N CYS A 119 6.50 2.38 -6.55
CA CYS A 119 5.16 1.81 -6.54
C CYS A 119 4.32 2.44 -5.42
N SER A 120 3.10 2.86 -5.75
CA SER A 120 2.13 3.23 -4.72
C SER A 120 1.60 1.97 -4.04
N TRP A 121 1.28 2.10 -2.75
CA TRP A 121 0.70 1.02 -1.95
C TRP A 121 -0.45 1.55 -1.09
N ALA A 122 -1.34 0.65 -0.72
CA ALA A 122 -2.43 0.91 0.23
C ALA A 122 -2.48 -0.22 1.27
N CYS A 123 -3.00 0.09 2.45
CA CYS A 123 -3.23 -0.92 3.47
C CYS A 123 -4.29 -1.92 3.02
N GLY A 124 -4.02 -3.20 3.24
CA GLY A 124 -4.93 -4.27 2.93
C GLY A 124 -6.14 -4.32 3.87
N PRO A 125 -7.11 -5.21 3.61
CA PRO A 125 -8.27 -5.38 4.47
C PRO A 125 -7.88 -5.67 5.92
N GLY A 126 -8.52 -4.98 6.87
CA GLY A 126 -8.21 -5.11 8.30
C GLY A 126 -7.00 -4.29 8.76
N PHE A 127 -6.43 -3.45 7.90
CA PHE A 127 -5.38 -2.50 8.25
C PHE A 127 -5.73 -1.07 7.81
N TYR A 128 -5.18 -0.09 8.52
CA TYR A 128 -5.30 1.33 8.21
C TYR A 128 -3.92 2.00 8.18
N ARG A 129 -3.81 3.10 7.43
CA ARG A 129 -2.56 3.85 7.33
C ARG A 129 -2.27 4.61 8.61
N SER A 130 -1.11 4.34 9.21
CA SER A 130 -0.61 5.03 10.40
C SER A 130 0.81 5.50 10.14
N GLY A 131 0.95 6.73 9.64
CA GLY A 131 2.25 7.25 9.19
C GLY A 131 2.79 6.49 7.97
N GLY A 132 3.99 5.92 8.10
CA GLY A 132 4.68 5.16 7.05
C GLY A 132 4.34 3.65 7.00
N SER A 133 3.41 3.18 7.84
CA SER A 133 3.08 1.75 7.95
C SER A 133 1.57 1.50 7.93
N CYS A 134 1.20 0.22 7.87
CA CYS A 134 -0.16 -0.26 8.01
C CYS A 134 -0.34 -0.89 9.40
N SER A 135 -1.22 -0.31 10.20
CA SER A 135 -1.58 -0.81 11.52
C SER A 135 -2.85 -1.64 11.44
N ALA A 136 -2.92 -2.73 12.19
CA ALA A 136 -4.14 -3.54 12.25
C ALA A 136 -5.29 -2.74 12.86
N CYS A 137 -6.50 -2.91 12.32
CA CYS A 137 -7.69 -2.24 12.84
C CYS A 137 -8.03 -2.75 14.24
N THR A 138 -8.43 -1.83 15.12
CA THR A 138 -8.83 -2.19 16.48
C THR A 138 -10.14 -2.97 16.46
N THR A 139 -10.14 -4.16 17.06
CA THR A 139 -11.34 -5.02 17.21
C THR A 139 -11.84 -5.09 18.65
N SER A 140 -11.17 -4.40 19.58
CA SER A 140 -11.61 -4.36 20.97
C SER A 140 -12.94 -3.61 21.10
N PRO A 141 -13.87 -4.12 21.92
CA PRO A 141 -15.15 -3.44 22.18
C PRO A 141 -14.94 -2.04 22.75
N CYS A 142 -15.85 -1.14 22.41
CA CYS A 142 -15.93 0.18 23.01
C CYS A 142 -16.55 0.11 24.42
N PRO A 143 -16.57 1.22 25.19
CA PRO A 143 -17.34 1.31 26.42
C PRO A 143 -18.84 1.04 26.20
N VAL A 144 -19.55 0.71 27.28
CA VAL A 144 -21.01 0.49 27.27
C VAL A 144 -21.73 1.68 26.65
N GLY A 145 -22.71 1.40 25.78
CA GLY A 145 -23.47 2.42 25.05
C GLY A 145 -22.77 2.98 23.82
N GLN A 146 -21.63 2.41 23.42
CA GLN A 146 -20.93 2.75 22.20
C GLN A 146 -20.64 1.49 21.36
N TYR A 147 -20.51 1.68 20.06
CA TYR A 147 -19.98 0.70 19.11
C TYR A 147 -18.82 1.30 18.34
N ARG A 148 -17.92 0.48 17.82
CA ARG A 148 -16.80 0.94 17.02
C ARG A 148 -17.24 1.07 15.57
N THR A 149 -16.89 2.16 14.89
CA THR A 149 -17.08 2.22 13.44
C THR A 149 -16.09 1.30 12.74
N ARG A 150 -16.41 0.89 11.51
CA ARG A 150 -15.44 0.14 10.71
C ARG A 150 -14.22 1.03 10.42
N CYS A 151 -13.04 0.43 10.52
CA CYS A 151 -11.84 1.10 10.06
C CYS A 151 -11.88 1.31 8.54
N THR A 152 -11.14 2.31 8.08
CA THR A 152 -10.91 2.59 6.67
C THR A 152 -9.45 2.30 6.33
N GLY A 153 -9.08 2.31 5.05
CA GLY A 153 -7.67 2.20 4.65
C GLY A 153 -6.77 3.32 5.19
N THR A 154 -7.34 4.40 5.76
CA THR A 154 -6.62 5.59 6.23
C THR A 154 -6.83 5.93 7.70
N SER A 155 -7.79 5.30 8.38
CA SER A 155 -8.10 5.59 9.77
C SER A 155 -8.61 4.36 10.50
N ASP A 156 -8.24 4.22 11.78
CA ASP A 156 -8.84 3.20 12.62
C ASP A 156 -10.32 3.47 12.88
N GLY A 157 -11.05 2.44 13.32
CA GLY A 157 -12.43 2.56 13.77
C GLY A 157 -12.50 3.36 15.07
N GLN A 158 -13.52 4.21 15.22
CA GLN A 158 -13.72 5.05 16.39
C GLN A 158 -14.96 4.65 17.17
N CYS A 159 -14.95 4.82 18.49
CA CYS A 159 -16.13 4.57 19.30
C CYS A 159 -17.17 5.66 19.09
N THR A 160 -18.37 5.25 18.69
CA THR A 160 -19.52 6.09 18.39
C THR A 160 -20.69 5.66 19.27
N ALA A 161 -21.49 6.62 19.73
CA ALA A 161 -22.66 6.33 20.57
C ALA A 161 -23.69 5.47 19.82
N CYS A 162 -24.24 4.47 20.52
CA CYS A 162 -25.37 3.70 20.01
C CYS A 162 -26.65 4.53 19.95
N THR A 163 -27.55 4.22 19.01
CA THR A 163 -28.79 4.99 18.77
C THR A 163 -30.08 4.18 18.96
N THR A 164 -29.97 2.91 19.31
CA THR A 164 -31.07 1.93 19.27
C THR A 164 -31.98 1.86 20.52
N LYS A 165 -31.68 2.60 21.60
CA LYS A 165 -32.52 2.58 22.81
C LYS A 165 -33.68 3.61 22.76
N PRO A 166 -34.84 3.30 23.34
CA PRO A 166 -35.92 4.28 23.53
C PRO A 166 -35.58 5.30 24.63
N ALA A 167 -36.40 6.35 24.73
CA ALA A 167 -36.35 7.28 25.86
C ALA A 167 -36.50 6.52 27.20
N THR A 168 -35.87 7.01 28.27
CA THR A 168 -35.89 6.40 29.62
C THR A 168 -35.26 5.00 29.74
N ALA A 169 -34.52 4.55 28.72
CA ALA A 169 -33.64 3.37 28.81
C ALA A 169 -32.17 3.75 29.04
N ARG A 170 -31.37 2.78 29.49
CA ARG A 170 -29.90 2.86 29.56
C ARG A 170 -29.26 1.69 28.82
N TYR A 171 -28.13 1.93 28.16
CA TYR A 171 -27.36 0.86 27.55
C TYR A 171 -26.67 0.02 28.64
N THR A 172 -26.61 -1.28 28.43
CA THR A 172 -25.99 -2.26 29.35
C THR A 172 -24.77 -2.94 28.74
N THR A 173 -24.65 -2.93 27.42
CA THR A 173 -23.50 -3.49 26.69
C THR A 173 -22.93 -2.47 25.70
N PRO A 174 -21.71 -2.68 25.20
CA PRO A 174 -21.29 -2.09 23.93
C PRO A 174 -22.02 -2.75 22.75
N GLY A 175 -21.80 -2.22 21.54
CA GLY A 175 -22.23 -2.86 20.30
C GLY A 175 -21.70 -4.30 20.21
N THR A 176 -22.58 -5.25 19.89
CA THR A 176 -22.21 -6.66 19.69
C THR A 176 -22.90 -7.20 18.43
N PRO A 177 -22.17 -7.49 17.34
CA PRO A 177 -20.71 -7.36 17.15
C PRO A 177 -20.16 -5.94 17.38
N PHE A 178 -18.88 -5.83 17.73
CA PHE A 178 -18.25 -4.57 18.15
C PHE A 178 -18.38 -3.45 17.09
N ASP A 179 -18.55 -3.81 15.82
CA ASP A 179 -18.63 -2.90 14.68
C ASP A 179 -20.06 -2.50 14.29
N GLN A 180 -21.06 -2.81 15.12
CA GLN A 180 -22.48 -2.58 14.82
C GLN A 180 -23.18 -1.79 15.93
N ASP A 181 -24.14 -0.94 15.55
CA ASP A 181 -25.05 -0.25 16.48
C ASP A 181 -26.08 -1.25 17.05
N ALA A 182 -25.57 -2.16 17.88
CA ALA A 182 -26.29 -3.28 18.46
C ALA A 182 -26.10 -3.33 19.99
N CYS A 183 -26.02 -2.16 20.63
CA CYS A 183 -25.97 -2.09 22.09
C CYS A 183 -27.27 -2.61 22.72
N GLN A 184 -27.15 -3.53 23.68
CA GLN A 184 -28.28 -3.92 24.50
C GLN A 184 -28.64 -2.80 25.48
N TRP A 185 -29.91 -2.71 25.80
CA TRP A 185 -30.44 -1.70 26.72
C TRP A 185 -31.49 -2.30 27.64
N GLU A 186 -31.66 -1.65 28.79
CA GLU A 186 -32.73 -1.94 29.74
C GLU A 186 -33.41 -0.64 30.17
N CYS A 187 -34.61 -0.74 30.73
CA CYS A 187 -35.30 0.42 31.26
C CYS A 187 -34.58 0.98 32.49
N ALA A 188 -34.58 2.30 32.63
CA ALA A 188 -34.04 2.95 33.82
C ALA A 188 -34.80 2.52 35.08
N PRO A 189 -34.21 2.64 36.28
CA PRO A 189 -34.92 2.36 37.53
C PRO A 189 -36.26 3.10 37.61
N GLY A 190 -37.31 2.39 38.02
CA GLY A 190 -38.68 2.92 38.04
C GLY A 190 -39.44 2.81 36.71
N TYR A 191 -38.89 2.10 35.72
CA TYR A 191 -39.55 1.78 34.45
C TYR A 191 -39.46 0.28 34.14
N PHE A 192 -40.48 -0.26 33.45
CA PHE A 192 -40.47 -1.60 32.88
C PHE A 192 -40.59 -1.55 31.36
N ARG A 193 -40.16 -2.63 30.70
CA ARG A 193 -40.17 -2.77 29.25
C ARG A 193 -41.57 -3.18 28.78
N ASP A 194 -42.17 -2.34 27.95
CA ASP A 194 -43.43 -2.61 27.26
C ASP A 194 -43.17 -2.53 25.75
N GLY A 195 -43.03 -3.70 25.12
CA GLY A 195 -42.61 -3.80 23.71
C GLY A 195 -41.25 -3.15 23.45
N GLY A 196 -41.24 -2.12 22.59
CA GLY A 196 -40.06 -1.35 22.20
C GLY A 196 -39.82 -0.08 23.02
N SER A 197 -40.52 0.11 24.14
CA SER A 197 -40.45 1.32 24.96
C SER A 197 -40.36 1.00 26.44
N CYS A 198 -40.01 2.01 27.25
CA CYS A 198 -39.99 1.93 28.70
C CYS A 198 -41.15 2.73 29.28
N ARG A 199 -41.96 2.09 30.12
CA ARG A 199 -43.11 2.71 30.79
C ARG A 199 -42.85 2.81 32.28
N ALA A 200 -43.25 3.93 32.88
CA ALA A 200 -43.12 4.13 34.31
C ALA A 200 -43.92 3.08 35.07
N CYS A 201 -43.34 2.58 36.16
CA CYS A 201 -44.01 1.63 37.02
C CYS A 201 -45.21 2.26 37.72
N SER A 202 -46.27 1.48 37.91
CA SER A 202 -47.44 1.88 38.68
C SER A 202 -47.09 2.14 40.15
N THR A 203 -47.33 3.36 40.65
CA THR A 203 -46.99 3.81 42.02
C THR A 203 -48.18 3.94 42.98
N GLY A 204 -49.40 3.60 42.53
CA GLY A 204 -50.61 3.75 43.36
C GLY A 204 -50.56 2.94 44.67
N SER A 205 -51.38 3.31 45.66
CA SER A 205 -51.59 2.45 46.82
C SER A 205 -52.34 1.17 46.41
N CYS A 206 -52.00 0.04 47.01
CA CYS A 206 -52.77 -1.19 46.86
C CYS A 206 -53.97 -1.19 47.82
N PRO A 207 -55.07 -1.88 47.47
CA PRO A 207 -56.16 -2.11 48.41
C PRO A 207 -55.69 -2.79 49.69
N VAL A 208 -56.45 -2.63 50.77
CA VAL A 208 -56.21 -3.31 52.05
C VAL A 208 -56.15 -4.83 51.81
N GLY A 209 -55.19 -5.51 52.44
CA GLY A 209 -54.93 -6.94 52.26
C GLY A 209 -54.06 -7.32 51.05
N GLN A 210 -53.48 -6.34 50.35
CA GLN A 210 -52.57 -6.56 49.22
C GLN A 210 -51.24 -5.81 49.38
N TYR A 211 -50.17 -6.32 48.75
CA TYR A 211 -48.88 -5.66 48.63
C TYR A 211 -48.49 -5.45 47.16
N ARG A 212 -47.66 -4.45 46.89
CA ARG A 212 -47.20 -4.13 45.53
C ARG A 212 -46.01 -4.99 45.15
N THR A 213 -46.08 -5.66 43.99
CA THR A 213 -44.95 -6.42 43.45
C THR A 213 -43.86 -5.48 42.92
N VAL A 214 -42.62 -5.97 42.91
CA VAL A 214 -41.48 -5.24 42.36
C VAL A 214 -41.68 -5.06 40.86
N CYS A 215 -41.54 -3.81 40.40
CA CYS A 215 -41.47 -3.50 38.98
C CYS A 215 -40.07 -3.84 38.46
N ALA A 216 -39.96 -4.76 37.52
CA ALA A 216 -38.68 -5.19 36.99
C ALA A 216 -38.81 -5.81 35.60
N GLY A 217 -37.79 -5.60 34.76
CA GLY A 217 -37.69 -6.23 33.45
C GLY A 217 -38.85 -5.84 32.53
N VAL A 218 -39.77 -6.78 32.30
CA VAL A 218 -40.96 -6.63 31.44
C VAL A 218 -42.27 -6.50 32.21
N GLN A 219 -42.22 -6.47 33.54
CA GLN A 219 -43.41 -6.53 34.39
C GLN A 219 -43.63 -5.21 35.14
N ASP A 220 -44.85 -4.68 35.05
CA ASP A 220 -45.31 -3.57 35.89
C ASP A 220 -45.53 -4.01 37.35
N SER A 221 -45.53 -3.06 38.28
CA SER A 221 -45.96 -3.26 39.65
C SER A 221 -47.47 -3.53 39.72
N VAL A 222 -47.84 -4.75 40.11
CA VAL A 222 -49.23 -5.17 40.34
C VAL A 222 -49.48 -5.39 41.84
N CYS A 223 -50.73 -5.26 42.28
CA CYS A 223 -51.10 -5.59 43.65
C CYS A 223 -51.38 -7.09 43.75
N ALA A 224 -50.70 -7.74 44.70
CA ALA A 224 -50.84 -9.16 44.99
C ALA A 224 -51.39 -9.37 46.42
N PRO A 225 -52.21 -10.39 46.66
CA PRO A 225 -52.76 -10.66 47.99
C PRO A 225 -51.66 -11.05 48.98
N CYS A 226 -51.79 -10.59 50.23
CA CYS A 226 -50.93 -11.03 51.31
C CYS A 226 -51.18 -12.50 51.64
N THR A 227 -50.21 -13.38 51.41
CA THR A 227 -50.28 -14.80 51.79
C THR A 227 -49.51 -14.99 53.10
N GLY A 228 -50.23 -15.15 54.22
CA GLY A 228 -49.60 -15.38 55.53
C GLY A 228 -50.26 -14.71 56.72
N ALA A 229 -51.57 -14.42 56.68
CA ALA A 229 -52.27 -13.97 57.87
C ALA A 229 -52.16 -15.05 58.98
N PRO A 230 -51.68 -14.72 60.19
CA PRO A 230 -51.89 -15.60 61.33
C PRO A 230 -53.39 -15.81 61.52
N ALA A 231 -53.81 -17.02 61.88
CA ALA A 231 -55.22 -17.34 62.10
C ALA A 231 -55.84 -16.35 63.12
N GLY A 232 -56.75 -15.49 62.65
CA GLY A 232 -57.43 -14.47 63.46
C GLY A 232 -56.95 -13.02 63.25
N GLY A 233 -55.94 -12.77 62.41
CA GLY A 233 -55.52 -11.40 62.05
C GLY A 233 -56.33 -10.81 60.90
N VAL A 234 -56.90 -9.62 61.10
CA VAL A 234 -57.55 -8.83 60.05
C VAL A 234 -56.50 -7.86 59.48
N PHE A 235 -56.40 -7.77 58.15
CA PHE A 235 -55.54 -6.79 57.44
C PHE A 235 -56.21 -5.42 57.33
#